data_AF-A0A1G1ZBC1-F1
#
_entry.id   AF-A0A1G1ZBC1-F1
#
_cell.length_a   1.000
_cell.length_b   1.000
_cell.length_c   1.000
_cell.angle_alpha   90.00
_cell.angle_beta   90.00
_cell.angle_gamma   90.00
#
_symmetry.space_group_name_H-M   'P 1'
#
loop_
_entity.id
_entity.type
_entity.pdbx_description
1 polymer ?
#
loop_
_entity_poly.entity_id
_entity_poly.type
_entity_poly.pdbx_seq_one_letter_code
_entity_poly.pdbx_strand_id
1 'polypeptide(L)' 'MGGTFFLVLIAWSLYWKGMALWHAARRGETVWFVALLVINTVGILEILYLYVFSQKQHPVHDK' A
#
# COMPACT_ATOMS: atom_id res chain seq x y z
N MET A 1 -8.00 -31.51 14.75
CA MET A 1 -7.28 -31.51 13.45
C MET A 1 -7.90 -30.43 12.58
N GLY A 2 -7.30 -29.24 12.47
CA GLY A 2 -7.94 -28.10 11.78
C GLY A 2 -7.02 -26.89 11.62
N GLY A 3 -6.08 -26.71 12.55
CA GLY A 3 -5.10 -25.63 12.49
C GLY A 3 -4.14 -25.70 11.29
N THR A 4 -3.81 -26.90 10.80
CA THR A 4 -2.87 -27.07 9.68
C THR A 4 -3.40 -26.47 8.37
N PHE A 5 -4.70 -26.60 8.11
CA PHE A 5 -5.32 -26.02 6.92
C PHE A 5 -5.29 -24.48 6.95
N PHE A 6 -5.53 -23.89 8.12
CA PHE A 6 -5.40 -22.45 8.33
C PHE A 6 -3.97 -21.94 8.08
N LEU A 7 -2.95 -22.67 8.53
CA LEU A 7 -1.55 -22.30 8.30
C LEU A 7 -1.18 -22.34 6.81
N VAL A 8 -1.68 -23.33 6.07
CA VAL A 8 -1.47 -23.43 4.61
C VAL A 8 -2.14 -22.26 3.90
N LEU A 9 -3.38 -21.91 4.27
CA LEU A 9 -4.08 -20.75 3.70
C LEU A 9 -3.35 -19.44 3.99
N ILE A 10 -2.84 -19.24 5.21
CA ILE A 10 -2.09 -18.04 5.59
C ILE A 10 -0.77 -17.95 4.80
N ALA A 11 -0.01 -19.06 4.73
CA ALA A 11 1.24 -19.10 3.97
C ALA A 11 1.01 -18.85 2.48
N TRP A 12 -0.06 -19.43 1.91
CA TRP A 12 -0.48 -19.19 0.54
C TRP A 12 -0.84 -17.71 0.32
N SER A 13 -1.69 -17.12 1.16
CA SER A 13 -2.05 -15.70 1.05
C SER A 13 -0.85 -14.76 1.21
N LEU A 14 0.08 -15.05 2.14
CA LEU A 14 1.31 -14.27 2.32
C LEU A 14 2.24 -14.37 1.12
N TYR A 15 2.33 -15.52 0.47
CA TYR A 15 3.14 -15.71 -0.73
C TYR A 15 2.64 -14.83 -1.88
N TRP A 16 1.34 -14.85 -2.16
CA TRP A 16 0.73 -13.99 -3.20
C TRP A 16 0.79 -12.50 -2.82
N LYS A 17 0.55 -12.14 -1.55
CA LYS A 17 0.71 -10.76 -1.05
C LYS A 17 2.14 -10.25 -1.21
N GLY A 18 3.13 -11.05 -0.82
CA GLY A 18 4.54 -10.71 -0.87
C GLY A 18 5.06 -10.55 -2.30
N MET A 19 4.65 -11.44 -3.21
CA MET A 19 4.99 -11.29 -4.63
C MET A 19 4.38 -10.04 -5.26
N ALA A 20 3.11 -9.73 -4.95
CA ALA A 20 2.47 -8.51 -5.44
C ALA A 20 3.18 -7.25 -4.89
N LEU A 21 3.60 -7.27 -3.63
CA LEU A 21 4.38 -6.19 -3.00
C LEU A 21 5.77 -6.02 -3.66
N TRP A 22 6.48 -7.12 -3.89
CA TRP A 22 7.81 -7.15 -4.52
C TRP A 22 7.74 -6.68 -5.98
N HIS A 23 6.70 -7.05 -6.70
CA HIS A 23 6.48 -6.63 -8.08
C HIS A 23 6.13 -5.13 -8.15
N ALA A 24 5.26 -4.64 -7.26
CA ALA A 24 4.91 -3.23 -7.15
C ALA A 24 6.12 -2.35 -6.81
N ALA A 25 6.95 -2.79 -5.85
CA ALA A 25 8.18 -2.09 -5.47
C ALA A 25 9.20 -2.04 -6.62
N ARG A 26 9.33 -3.13 -7.40
CA ARG A 26 10.28 -3.18 -8.54
C ARG A 26 9.80 -2.42 -9.78
N ARG A 27 8.50 -2.36 -10.05
CA ARG A 27 7.95 -1.61 -11.20
C ARG A 27 7.72 -0.12 -10.90
N GLY A 28 8.00 0.34 -9.68
CA GLY A 28 7.69 1.71 -9.27
C GLY A 28 6.18 1.98 -9.18
N GLU A 29 5.37 0.93 -9.12
CA GLU A 29 3.92 1.05 -8.91
C GLU A 29 3.61 1.17 -7.43
N THR A 30 4.02 2.31 -6.87
CA THR A 30 3.84 2.68 -5.46
C THR A 30 2.38 2.54 -5.01
N VAL A 31 1.43 2.68 -5.94
CA VAL A 31 -0.02 2.52 -5.70
C VAL A 31 -0.39 1.10 -5.24
N TRP A 32 0.18 0.04 -5.82
CA TRP A 32 -0.13 -1.35 -5.43
C TRP A 32 0.57 -1.77 -4.15
N PHE A 33 1.79 -1.28 -3.94
CA PHE A 33 2.51 -1.42 -2.66
C PHE A 33 1.68 -0.78 -1.54
N VAL A 34 1.21 0.44 -1.76
CA VAL A 34 0.37 1.20 -0.83
C VAL A 34 -0.97 0.49 -0.63
N ALA A 35 -1.69 0.06 -1.66
CA ALA A 35 -2.97 -0.66 -1.57
C ALA A 35 -2.91 -1.93 -0.70
N LEU A 36 -1.86 -2.74 -0.84
CA LEU A 36 -1.68 -3.95 -0.04
C LEU A 36 -1.26 -3.65 1.41
N LEU A 37 -0.56 -2.55 1.63
CA LEU A 37 -0.26 -2.03 2.97
C LEU A 37 -1.56 -1.49 3.62
N VAL A 38 -2.35 -0.70 2.88
CA VAL A 38 -3.62 -0.06 3.29
C VAL A 38 -4.61 -1.04 3.86
N ILE A 39 -4.77 -2.14 3.14
CA ILE A 39 -5.75 -3.16 3.48
C ILE A 39 -5.43 -3.84 4.82
N ASN A 40 -4.18 -3.73 5.31
CA ASN A 40 -3.77 -4.14 6.65
C ASN A 40 -3.69 -2.96 7.63
N THR A 41 -3.54 -1.72 7.16
CA THR A 41 -3.35 -0.52 7.97
C THR A 41 -4.38 0.54 7.59
N VAL A 42 -5.43 0.66 8.40
CA VAL A 42 -6.35 1.81 8.43
C VAL A 42 -5.59 3.18 8.38
N GLY A 43 -4.32 3.25 8.82
CA GLY A 43 -3.47 4.45 8.86
C GLY A 43 -2.67 4.83 7.60
N ILE A 44 -2.93 4.24 6.45
CA ILE A 44 -2.32 4.68 5.18
C ILE A 44 -3.07 5.87 4.53
N LEU A 45 -4.32 6.09 4.97
CA LEU A 45 -5.25 7.02 4.38
C LEU A 45 -4.72 8.43 4.57
N GLU A 46 -4.06 8.68 5.70
CA GLU A 46 -3.30 9.89 5.98
C GLU A 46 -2.09 10.10 5.04
N ILE A 47 -1.33 9.06 4.72
CA ILE A 47 -0.10 9.18 3.91
C ILE A 47 -0.44 9.53 2.45
N LEU A 48 -1.50 8.93 1.91
CA LEU A 48 -2.00 9.25 0.58
C LEU A 48 -2.62 10.65 0.51
N TYR A 49 -3.33 11.06 1.57
CA TYR A 49 -3.86 12.42 1.68
C TYR A 49 -2.74 13.46 1.68
N LEU A 50 -1.66 13.25 2.43
CA LEU A 50 -0.49 14.14 2.45
C LEU A 50 0.23 14.20 1.10
N TYR A 51 0.32 13.09 0.35
CA TYR A 51 0.99 13.09 -0.96
C TYR A 51 0.13 13.77 -2.04
N VAL A 52 -1.16 13.49 -2.09
CA VAL A 52 -2.11 14.07 -3.07
C VAL A 52 -2.38 15.54 -2.76
N PHE A 53 -2.51 15.88 -1.49
CA PHE A 53 -2.78 17.23 -1.01
C PHE A 53 -1.49 18.05 -0.78
N SER A 54 -0.30 17.54 -1.12
CA SER A 54 0.91 18.34 -1.29
C SER A 54 0.84 19.17 -2.59
N GLN A 55 -0.30 19.79 -2.87
CA GLN A 55 -0.37 20.91 -3.80
C GLN A 55 0.17 22.12 -3.04
N LYS A 56 1.47 22.40 -3.23
CA LYS A 56 2.01 23.72 -2.91
C LYS A 56 1.24 24.73 -3.74
N GLN A 57 0.23 25.33 -3.14
CA GLN A 57 -0.28 26.61 -3.57
C GLN A 57 0.93 27.54 -3.54
N HIS A 58 1.48 27.84 -4.71
CA HIS A 58 2.21 29.08 -4.89
C HIS A 58 1.13 30.13 -5.13
N PRO A 59 0.70 30.91 -4.11
CA PRO A 59 0.04 32.16 -4.39
C PRO A 59 1.11 33.05 -5.03
N VAL A 60 1.14 33.08 -6.35
CA VAL A 60 1.83 34.15 -7.06
C VAL A 60 0.97 35.38 -6.86
N HIS A 61 1.17 36.04 -5.73
CA HIS A 61 0.85 37.44 -5.58
C HIS A 61 2.12 38.21 -5.96
N ASP A 62 2.17 38.73 -7.18
CA ASP A 62 2.70 40.08 -7.32
C ASP A 62 1.99 40.81 -8.46
N LYS A 63 1.78 42.10 -8.24
CA LYS A 63 0.86 43.01 -8.93
C LYS A 63 1.40 43.55 -10.25
#